data_AF-A0A971MSH7-F1
#
_entry.id   AF-A0A971MSH7-F1
#
_cell.length_a   1.000
_cell.length_b   1.000
_cell.length_c   1.000
_cell.angle_alpha   90.00
_cell.angle_beta   90.00
_cell.angle_gamma   90.00
#
_symmetry.space_group_name_H-M   'P 1'
#
loop_
_entity.id
_entity.type
_entity.pdbx_description
1 polymer ?
#
loop_
_entity_poly.entity_id
_entity_poly.type
_entity_poly.pdbx_seq_one_letter_code
_entity_poly.pdbx_strand_id
1 'polypeptide(L)'
;MAKLVITYENDTITKTLTFRGKTFTSAMPPWDEEKGCRTGDKGLSYYVHEAFEDDEEIEDICDIIEDSLDSGDEDEIEDGLRSLSQEYE
;
A
#
# COMPACT_ATOMS: atom_id res chain seq x y z
N MET A 1 6.82 9.20 10.34
CA MET A 1 7.33 9.18 8.95
C MET A 1 6.95 7.87 8.27
N ALA A 2 6.10 7.95 7.26
CA ALA A 2 5.72 6.81 6.43
C ALA A 2 6.82 6.51 5.40
N LYS A 3 7.01 5.25 5.04
CA LYS A 3 7.98 4.84 4.01
C LYS A 3 7.42 3.71 3.16
N LEU A 4 7.26 3.94 1.87
CA LEU A 4 6.97 2.88 0.90
C LEU A 4 8.25 2.42 0.21
N VAL A 5 8.37 1.11 0.00
CA VAL A 5 9.40 0.50 -0.84
C VAL A 5 8.70 -0.39 -1.86
N ILE A 6 8.89 -0.11 -3.14
CA ILE A 6 8.37 -0.93 -4.23
C ILE A 6 9.54 -1.67 -4.86
N THR A 7 9.39 -2.98 -5.00
CA THR A 7 10.40 -3.86 -5.61
C THR A 7 9.76 -4.62 -6.76
N TYR A 8 10.48 -4.69 -7.88
CA TYR A 8 10.09 -5.40 -9.08
C TYR A 8 11.07 -6.56 -9.27
N GLU A 9 10.61 -7.78 -9.06
CA GLU A 9 11.44 -8.98 -9.18
C GLU A 9 10.67 -10.10 -9.86
N ASN A 10 11.24 -10.71 -10.91
CA ASN A 10 10.63 -11.85 -11.62
C ASN A 10 9.15 -11.62 -12.01
N ASP A 11 8.81 -10.44 -12.57
CA ASP A 11 7.44 -10.00 -12.93
C ASP A 11 6.46 -9.92 -11.74
N THR A 12 6.97 -10.05 -10.52
CA THR A 12 6.24 -9.81 -9.26
C THR A 12 6.53 -8.40 -8.78
N ILE A 13 5.48 -7.67 -8.39
CA ILE A 13 5.59 -6.35 -7.77
C ILE A 13 5.33 -6.51 -6.28
N THR A 14 6.33 -6.23 -5.45
CA THR A 14 6.17 -6.25 -3.98
C THR A 14 6.24 -4.83 -3.44
N LYS A 15 5.18 -4.41 -2.75
CA LYS A 15 5.05 -3.12 -2.08
C LYS A 15 5.16 -3.32 -0.57
N THR A 16 6.08 -2.60 0.06
CA THR A 16 6.30 -2.65 1.52
C THR A 16 6.12 -1.27 2.11
N LEU A 17 5.04 -1.07 2.88
CA LEU A 17 4.73 0.18 3.57
C LEU A 17 5.12 0.07 5.05
N THR A 18 5.96 0.97 5.52
CA THR A 18 6.20 1.16 6.95
C THR A 18 5.44 2.40 7.41
N PHE A 19 4.50 2.19 8.32
CA PHE A 19 3.62 3.23 8.85
C PHE A 19 3.43 3.03 10.36
N ARG A 20 3.56 4.12 11.14
CA ARG A 20 3.44 4.12 12.62
C ARG A 20 4.24 3.00 13.32
N GLY A 21 5.45 2.70 12.83
CA GLY A 21 6.33 1.68 13.40
C GLY A 21 5.94 0.23 13.08
N LYS A 22 4.87 0.00 12.30
CA LYS A 22 4.50 -1.30 11.73
C LYS A 22 4.91 -1.37 10.25
N THR A 23 5.19 -2.56 9.77
CA THR A 23 5.53 -2.82 8.36
C THR A 23 4.49 -3.75 7.76
N PHE A 24 3.95 -3.33 6.61
CA PHE A 24 2.95 -4.01 5.82
C PHE A 24 3.54 -4.37 4.47
N THR A 25 3.18 -5.52 3.93
CA THR A 25 3.72 -6.00 2.67
C THR A 25 2.59 -6.60 1.84
N SER A 26 2.45 -6.10 0.62
CA SER A 26 1.56 -6.67 -0.40
C SER A 26 2.39 -7.07 -1.60
N ALA A 27 2.11 -8.25 -2.14
CA ALA A 27 2.76 -8.75 -3.33
C ALA A 27 1.70 -8.99 -4.41
N MET A 28 1.91 -8.34 -5.55
CA MET A 28 1.15 -8.59 -6.75
C MET A 28 1.92 -9.58 -7.62
N PRO A 29 1.43 -10.83 -7.74
CA PRO A 29 2.08 -11.87 -8.53
C PRO A 29 2.05 -11.51 -10.02
N PRO A 30 2.86 -12.21 -10.84
CA PRO A 30 2.85 -12.05 -12.29
C PRO A 30 1.46 -12.30 -12.87
N TRP A 31 1.24 -11.76 -14.06
CA TRP A 31 0.00 -12.00 -14.79
C TRP A 31 -0.19 -13.49 -15.06
N ASP A 32 -1.31 -14.06 -14.60
CA ASP A 32 -1.67 -15.44 -14.86
C ASP A 32 -2.43 -15.48 -16.21
N GLU A 33 -1.73 -15.91 -17.27
CA GLU A 33 -2.31 -16.01 -18.62
C GLU A 33 -3.48 -16.99 -18.71
N GLU A 34 -3.51 -18.03 -17.86
CA GLU A 34 -4.59 -19.03 -17.85
C GLU A 34 -5.86 -18.48 -17.19
N LYS A 35 -5.71 -17.65 -16.15
CA LYS A 35 -6.85 -17.01 -15.47
C LYS A 35 -7.26 -15.67 -16.09
N GLY A 36 -6.39 -15.05 -16.90
CA GLY A 36 -6.63 -13.72 -17.45
C GLY A 36 -6.73 -12.63 -16.39
N CYS A 37 -6.16 -12.86 -15.20
CA CYS A 37 -6.13 -11.91 -14.10
C CYS A 37 -4.94 -12.19 -13.17
N ARG A 38 -4.48 -11.17 -12.46
CA ARG A 38 -3.58 -11.36 -11.32
C ARG A 38 -4.44 -11.77 -10.12
N THR A 39 -4.29 -13.00 -9.63
CA THR A 39 -4.90 -13.42 -8.36
C THR A 39 -3.99 -12.94 -7.23
N GLY A 40 -4.02 -11.62 -7.00
CA GLY A 40 -3.18 -10.95 -6.02
C GLY A 40 -3.61 -11.21 -4.59
N ASP A 41 -2.64 -11.05 -3.70
CA ASP A 41 -2.85 -10.92 -2.27
C ASP A 41 -3.64 -9.62 -1.96
N LYS A 42 -4.06 -9.40 -0.72
CA LYS A 42 -4.84 -8.19 -0.37
C LYS A 42 -3.96 -6.94 -0.53
N GLY A 43 -4.58 -5.80 -0.84
CA GLY A 43 -3.89 -4.50 -0.95
C GLY A 43 -3.26 -4.06 0.37
N LEU A 44 -2.37 -3.05 0.31
CA LEU A 44 -1.77 -2.50 1.52
C LEU A 44 -2.82 -1.87 2.44
N SER A 45 -3.84 -1.23 1.86
CA SER A 45 -4.95 -0.60 2.60
C SER A 45 -5.63 -1.60 3.53
N TYR A 46 -5.91 -2.81 3.04
CA TYR A 46 -6.51 -3.88 3.84
C TYR A 46 -5.67 -4.23 5.07
N TYR A 47 -4.37 -4.40 4.90
CA TYR A 47 -3.48 -4.77 6.01
C TYR A 47 -3.32 -3.65 7.03
N VAL A 48 -3.34 -2.40 6.58
CA VAL A 48 -3.28 -1.23 7.45
C VAL A 48 -4.59 -1.09 8.24
N HIS A 49 -5.75 -1.24 7.58
CA HIS A 49 -7.05 -1.22 8.23
C HIS A 49 -7.16 -2.29 9.33
N GLU A 50 -6.78 -3.54 9.03
CA GLU A 50 -6.83 -4.64 10.01
C GLU A 50 -5.91 -4.40 11.21
N ALA A 51 -4.77 -3.73 11.01
CA ALA A 51 -3.80 -3.49 12.09
C ALA A 51 -4.13 -2.27 12.97
N PHE A 52 -5.08 -1.44 12.55
CA PHE A 52 -5.52 -0.23 13.25
C PHE A 52 -7.06 -0.13 13.23
N GLU A 53 -7.77 -1.26 13.32
CA GLU A 53 -9.24 -1.29 13.23
C GLU A 53 -9.96 -0.45 14.27
N ASP A 54 -9.30 -0.18 15.41
CA ASP A 54 -9.80 0.65 16.51
C ASP A 54 -9.54 2.16 16.31
N ASP A 55 -8.85 2.56 15.24
CA ASP A 55 -8.46 3.95 14.98
C ASP A 55 -9.44 4.59 13.98
N GLU A 56 -10.25 5.54 14.44
CA GLU A 56 -11.29 6.18 13.62
C GLU A 56 -10.72 6.94 12.40
N GLU A 57 -9.45 7.35 12.44
CA GLU A 57 -8.78 8.05 11.35
C GLU A 57 -8.17 7.09 10.32
N ILE A 58 -8.26 5.77 10.55
CA ILE A 58 -7.67 4.77 9.66
C ILE A 58 -8.39 4.67 8.32
N GLU A 59 -9.68 5.00 8.25
CA GLU A 59 -10.42 4.95 6.98
C GLU A 59 -9.85 5.95 5.97
N ASP A 60 -9.64 7.21 6.37
CA ASP A 60 -9.00 8.23 5.52
C ASP A 60 -7.58 7.81 5.09
N ILE A 61 -6.81 7.20 5.99
CA ILE A 61 -5.49 6.64 5.67
C ILE A 61 -5.58 5.52 4.64
N CYS A 62 -6.57 4.64 4.76
CA CYS A 62 -6.75 3.53 3.84
C CYS A 62 -7.16 3.99 2.45
N ASP A 63 -7.98 5.05 2.35
CA ASP A 63 -8.29 5.72 1.08
C ASP A 63 -7.03 6.26 0.41
N ILE A 64 -6.15 6.96 1.14
CA ILE A 64 -4.86 7.45 0.60
C ILE A 64 -3.97 6.29 0.13
N ILE A 65 -3.94 5.19 0.89
CA ILE A 65 -3.15 4.01 0.51
C ILE A 65 -3.71 3.36 -0.75
N GLU A 66 -5.01 3.21 -0.87
CA GLU A 66 -5.65 2.57 -2.02
C GLU A 66 -5.50 3.40 -3.30
N ASP A 67 -5.78 4.70 -3.21
CA ASP A 67 -5.79 5.63 -4.33
C ASP A 67 -4.36 5.96 -4.79
N SER A 68 -3.49 6.34 -3.85
CA SER A 68 -2.15 6.84 -4.17
C SER A 68 -1.05 5.77 -4.12
N LEU A 69 -1.06 4.86 -3.14
CA LEU A 69 0.06 3.93 -2.92
C LEU A 69 -0.11 2.58 -3.62
N ASP A 70 -1.33 2.08 -3.75
CA ASP A 70 -1.64 0.81 -4.41
C ASP A 70 -1.82 0.95 -5.92
N SER A 71 -2.31 2.10 -6.40
CA SER A 71 -2.58 2.31 -7.83
C SER A 71 -1.92 3.55 -8.46
N GLY A 72 -1.46 4.51 -7.64
CA GLY A 72 -0.93 5.77 -8.13
C GLY A 72 0.44 5.68 -8.81
N ASP A 73 0.73 6.68 -9.64
CA ASP A 73 2.04 6.89 -10.25
C ASP A 73 3.06 7.49 -9.24
N GLU A 74 4.33 7.64 -9.62
CA GLU A 74 5.41 8.09 -8.72
C GLU A 74 5.09 9.43 -8.01
N ASP A 75 4.50 10.40 -8.73
CA ASP A 75 4.09 11.69 -8.16
C ASP A 75 2.96 11.53 -7.12
N GLU A 76 1.98 10.67 -7.39
CA GLU A 76 0.85 10.41 -6.49
C GLU A 76 1.32 9.64 -5.25
N ILE A 77 2.23 8.68 -5.41
CA ILE A 77 2.89 7.98 -4.32
C ILE A 77 3.64 8.96 -3.41
N GLU A 78 4.38 9.92 -3.98
CA GLU A 78 5.08 10.93 -3.17
C GLU A 78 4.09 11.81 -2.40
N ASP A 79 3.02 12.26 -3.03
CA ASP A 79 2.00 13.10 -2.40
C ASP A 79 1.29 12.35 -1.26
N GLY A 80 0.85 11.11 -1.51
CA GLY A 80 0.24 10.25 -0.50
C GLY A 80 1.17 9.98 0.68
N LEU A 81 2.47 9.72 0.44
CA LEU A 81 3.46 9.57 1.52
C LEU A 81 3.66 10.84 2.33
N ARG A 82 3.56 12.02 1.71
CA ARG A 82 3.61 13.31 2.43
C ARG A 82 2.38 13.49 3.30
N SER A 83 1.18 13.20 2.80
CA SER A 83 -0.06 13.28 3.59
C SER A 83 0.02 12.36 4.81
N LEU A 84 0.41 11.09 4.62
CA LEU A 84 0.62 10.14 5.72
C LEU A 84 1.73 10.53 6.70
N SER A 85 2.67 11.39 6.28
CA SER A 85 3.75 11.86 7.14
C SER A 85 3.44 13.19 7.83
N GLN A 86 2.57 14.05 7.27
CA GLN A 86 2.19 15.35 7.84
C GLN A 86 1.08 15.24 8.88
N GLU A 87 0.13 14.31 8.73
CA GLU A 87 -1.00 14.19 9.65
C GLU A 87 -0.64 13.52 10.99
N TYR A 88 0.54 12.90 11.11
CA TYR A 88 0.86 12.05 12.27
C TYR A 88 2.28 12.25 12.84
N GLU A 89 2.71 13.51 12.95
CA GLU A 89 3.91 13.92 13.71
C GLU A 89 3.60 14.35 15.15
#